data_AF-A0A7K7PN78-F1
#
_entry.id   AF-A0A7K7PN78-F1
#
_cell.length_a   1.000
_cell.length_b   1.000
_cell.length_c   1.000
_cell.angle_alpha   90.00
_cell.angle_beta   90.00
_cell.angle_gamma   90.00
#
_symmetry.space_group_name_H-M   'P 1'
#
loop_
_entity.id
_entity.type
_entity.pdbx_description
1 polymer ?
#
loop_
_entity_poly.entity_id
_entity_poly.type
_entity_poly.pdbx_seq_one_letter_code
_entity_poly.pdbx_strand_id
1 'polypeptide(L)'
;AMEKSYVSVFLLLIVISCALAKDAGKKDSKDPSKPKLPQTLSRGWGDQLIWTQTYEEALFRAKNSQKPLMIIHHLEDCPHSQALKKVFAEHKDIQKLAEKFILLNLVYETTDKNLAPDGQYVPRILFIDPSLTVRADITGRYSNRLYAYEPSDISLLHSNMQKALKLLKTEL
;
A
#
# COMPACT_ATOMS: atom_id res chain seq x y z
N ALA A 1 59.90 21.09 35.28
CA ALA A 1 58.92 22.07 34.78
C ALA A 1 58.36 21.72 33.39
N MET A 2 58.30 20.44 33.00
CA MET A 2 57.93 20.01 31.63
C MET A 2 56.60 19.25 31.55
N GLU A 3 56.06 18.77 32.68
CA GLU A 3 54.78 18.03 32.73
C GLU A 3 53.54 18.93 32.60
N LYS A 4 53.61 20.17 33.11
CA LYS A 4 52.45 21.08 33.15
C LYS A 4 52.06 21.63 31.78
N SER A 5 53.01 21.69 30.83
CA SER A 5 52.73 22.16 29.46
C SER A 5 51.94 21.15 28.64
N TYR A 6 52.19 19.84 28.79
CA TYR A 6 51.48 18.82 28.02
C TYR A 6 50.01 18.72 28.46
N VAL A 7 49.72 18.78 29.76
CA VAL A 7 48.35 18.76 30.28
C VAL A 7 47.53 19.96 29.77
N SER A 8 48.15 21.14 29.67
CA SER A 8 47.51 22.34 29.14
C SER A 8 47.18 22.25 27.64
N VAL A 9 48.07 21.62 26.84
CA VAL A 9 47.84 21.41 25.40
C VAL A 9 46.78 20.33 25.17
N PHE A 10 46.77 19.26 25.96
CA PHE A 10 45.74 18.22 25.87
C PHE A 10 44.36 18.73 26.29
N LEU A 11 44.27 19.57 27.33
CA LEU A 11 43.00 20.20 27.73
C LEU A 11 42.47 21.12 26.63
N LEU A 12 43.32 21.88 25.95
CA LEU A 12 42.92 22.72 24.81
C LEU A 12 42.38 21.89 23.64
N LEU A 13 42.99 20.74 23.33
CA LEU A 13 42.52 19.87 22.25
C LEU A 13 41.17 19.21 22.55
N ILE A 14 40.88 18.85 23.80
CA ILE A 14 39.60 18.27 24.22
C ILE A 14 38.48 19.32 24.15
N VAL A 15 38.75 20.57 24.53
CA VAL A 15 37.74 21.65 24.45
C VAL A 15 37.39 22.00 23.00
N ILE A 16 38.36 21.99 22.08
CA ILE A 16 38.10 22.21 20.65
C ILE A 16 37.25 21.08 20.04
N SER A 17 37.46 19.83 20.47
CA SER A 17 36.69 18.69 19.96
C SER A 17 35.28 18.60 20.57
N CYS A 18 35.06 19.11 21.79
CA CYS A 18 33.71 19.24 22.36
C CYS A 18 32.90 20.42 21.78
N ALA A 19 33.55 21.49 21.31
CA ALA A 19 32.87 22.63 20.67
C ALA A 19 32.31 22.30 19.28
N LEU A 20 32.76 21.24 18.63
CA LEU A 20 32.23 20.75 17.35
C LEU A 20 31.09 19.72 17.52
N ALA A 21 30.80 19.32 18.75
CA ALA A 21 29.80 18.31 19.06
C ALA A 21 28.67 18.89 19.92
N LYS A 22 28.05 19.99 19.49
CA LYS A 22 26.74 20.36 20.03
C LYS A 22 25.92 21.24 19.10
N ASP A 23 24.71 20.72 18.88
CA ASP A 23 23.47 21.38 18.49
C ASP A 23 23.19 21.56 16.99
N ALA A 24 22.32 20.69 16.48
CA ALA A 24 21.14 21.12 15.72
C ALA A 24 20.14 19.97 15.55
N GLY A 25 19.07 20.05 16.34
CA GLY A 25 17.70 19.59 16.11
C GLY A 25 17.42 18.55 15.01
N LYS A 26 16.86 17.43 15.45
CA LYS A 26 16.05 16.51 14.65
C LYS A 26 14.78 17.24 14.18
N LYS A 27 14.90 17.96 13.06
CA LYS A 27 13.76 18.44 12.26
C LYS A 27 13.47 17.36 11.23
N ASP A 28 12.23 16.89 11.19
CA ASP A 28 11.72 16.03 10.11
C ASP A 28 11.76 16.83 8.80
N SER A 29 12.90 16.77 8.12
CA SER A 29 13.13 17.32 6.80
C SER A 29 12.47 16.39 5.79
N LYS A 30 11.26 16.74 5.36
CA LYS A 30 10.67 16.25 4.11
C LYS A 30 11.59 16.76 2.99
N ASP A 31 12.58 15.95 2.62
CA ASP A 31 13.60 16.25 1.61
C ASP A 31 12.94 16.54 0.25
N PRO A 32 12.98 17.78 -0.26
CA PRO A 32 12.38 18.13 -1.55
C PRO A 32 13.25 17.69 -2.74
N SER A 33 14.41 17.07 -2.51
CA SER A 33 15.40 16.75 -3.55
C SER A 33 15.38 15.32 -4.06
N LYS A 34 14.54 14.42 -3.51
CA LYS A 34 14.33 13.12 -4.14
C LYS A 34 13.56 13.31 -5.46
N PRO A 35 14.12 12.90 -6.61
CA PRO A 35 13.35 12.86 -7.85
C PRO A 35 12.11 12.01 -7.57
N LYS A 36 10.91 12.58 -7.75
CA LYS A 36 9.70 11.77 -7.80
C LYS A 36 9.89 10.82 -8.97
N LEU A 37 10.23 9.56 -8.67
CA LEU A 37 10.23 8.51 -9.68
C LEU A 37 8.91 8.60 -10.44
N PRO A 38 8.90 8.38 -11.77
CA PRO A 38 7.66 8.36 -12.53
C PRO A 38 6.62 7.50 -11.79
N GLN A 39 5.44 8.04 -11.52
CA GLN A 39 4.40 7.28 -10.85
C GLN A 39 4.08 6.06 -11.71
N THR A 40 4.51 4.89 -11.26
CA THR A 40 4.14 3.63 -11.87
C THR A 40 2.66 3.38 -11.60
N LEU A 41 1.96 2.73 -12.53
CA LEU A 41 0.56 2.35 -12.30
C LEU A 41 0.40 1.48 -11.05
N SER A 42 1.43 0.72 -10.66
CA SER A 42 1.45 -0.08 -9.44
C SER A 42 1.43 0.74 -8.15
N ARG A 43 1.99 1.96 -8.15
CA ARG A 43 2.15 2.83 -6.97
C ARG A 43 2.81 2.13 -5.77
N GLY A 44 3.59 1.07 -6.01
CA GLY A 44 4.26 0.24 -4.99
C GLY A 44 3.43 -0.94 -4.46
N TRP A 45 2.28 -1.27 -5.04
CA TRP A 45 1.50 -2.47 -4.69
C TRP A 45 2.01 -3.76 -5.34
N GLY A 46 3.02 -3.68 -6.21
CA GLY A 46 3.56 -4.83 -6.94
C GLY A 46 3.97 -4.40 -8.32
N ASP A 47 5.23 -4.01 -8.46
CA ASP A 47 5.76 -3.40 -9.69
C ASP A 47 5.93 -4.41 -10.84
N GLN A 48 5.92 -5.71 -10.52
CA GLN A 48 5.95 -6.81 -11.48
C GLN A 48 4.57 -7.17 -12.03
N LEU A 49 3.49 -6.65 -11.43
CA LEU A 49 2.13 -6.94 -11.82
C LEU A 49 1.65 -6.01 -12.94
N ILE A 50 0.69 -6.48 -13.74
CA ILE A 50 0.07 -5.68 -14.80
C ILE A 50 -1.16 -4.97 -14.22
N TRP A 51 -1.07 -3.64 -14.10
CA TRP A 51 -2.14 -2.79 -13.57
C TRP A 51 -2.94 -2.13 -14.70
N THR A 52 -4.25 -2.10 -14.54
CA THR A 52 -5.16 -1.33 -15.40
C THR A 52 -5.20 0.13 -14.98
N GLN A 53 -5.55 1.02 -15.91
CA GLN A 53 -5.52 2.46 -15.66
C GLN A 53 -6.88 2.99 -15.20
N THR A 54 -7.98 2.48 -15.77
CA THR A 54 -9.34 2.97 -15.49
C THR A 54 -10.28 1.85 -15.05
N TYR A 55 -11.36 2.24 -14.38
CA TYR A 55 -12.39 1.30 -13.91
C TYR A 55 -13.11 0.62 -15.07
N GLU A 56 -13.42 1.37 -16.13
CA GLU A 56 -14.13 0.87 -17.31
C GLU A 56 -13.28 -0.16 -18.07
N GLU A 57 -11.98 0.11 -18.22
CA GLU A 57 -11.04 -0.84 -18.79
C GLU A 57 -10.95 -2.12 -17.95
N ALA A 58 -10.87 -1.97 -16.63
CA ALA A 58 -10.78 -3.08 -15.71
C ALA A 58 -12.02 -3.99 -15.78
N LEU A 59 -13.22 -3.40 -15.81
CA LEU A 59 -14.49 -4.13 -15.97
C LEU A 59 -14.57 -4.84 -17.33
N PHE A 60 -14.19 -4.15 -18.42
CA PHE A 60 -14.16 -4.73 -19.76
C PHE A 60 -13.22 -5.95 -19.82
N ARG A 61 -12.01 -5.82 -19.30
CA ARG A 61 -11.02 -6.91 -19.24
C ARG A 61 -11.50 -8.06 -18.36
N ALA A 62 -12.12 -7.77 -17.21
CA ALA A 62 -12.63 -8.78 -16.29
C ALA A 62 -13.70 -9.65 -16.96
N LYS A 63 -14.68 -9.02 -17.60
CA LYS A 63 -15.75 -9.71 -18.33
C LYS A 63 -15.21 -10.55 -19.49
N ASN A 64 -14.30 -9.99 -20.30
CA ASN A 64 -13.82 -10.68 -21.50
C ASN A 64 -12.83 -11.81 -21.21
N SER A 65 -12.01 -11.66 -20.16
CA SER A 65 -11.02 -12.68 -19.78
C SER A 65 -11.55 -13.70 -18.77
N GLN A 66 -12.79 -13.53 -18.29
CA GLN A 66 -13.37 -14.33 -17.22
C GLN A 66 -12.49 -14.38 -15.97
N LYS A 67 -11.86 -13.24 -15.65
CA LYS A 67 -11.03 -13.06 -14.46
C LYS A 67 -11.69 -12.09 -13.50
N PRO A 68 -11.72 -12.38 -12.19
CA PRO A 68 -12.22 -11.43 -11.22
C PRO A 68 -11.33 -10.18 -11.18
N LEU A 69 -11.94 -9.04 -10.88
CA LEU A 69 -11.26 -7.77 -10.71
C LEU A 69 -11.03 -7.51 -9.22
N MET A 70 -9.80 -7.17 -8.86
CA MET A 70 -9.43 -6.70 -7.52
C MET A 70 -9.15 -5.20 -7.58
N ILE A 71 -9.88 -4.42 -6.79
CA ILE A 71 -9.79 -2.96 -6.74
C ILE A 71 -9.27 -2.54 -5.37
N ILE A 72 -8.22 -1.72 -5.37
CA ILE A 72 -7.60 -1.18 -4.16
C ILE A 72 -7.78 0.34 -4.14
N HIS A 73 -8.65 0.84 -3.26
CA HIS A 73 -8.73 2.27 -2.97
C HIS A 73 -7.72 2.61 -1.86
N HIS A 74 -6.84 3.57 -2.12
CA HIS A 74 -5.78 3.95 -1.18
C HIS A 74 -5.43 5.44 -1.31
N LEU A 75 -4.67 5.98 -0.37
CA LEU A 75 -4.07 7.31 -0.49
C LEU A 75 -2.56 7.23 -0.30
N GLU A 76 -1.81 8.02 -1.06
CA GLU A 76 -0.34 8.06 -0.95
C GLU A 76 0.11 8.55 0.44
N ASP A 77 -0.60 9.54 0.99
CA ASP A 77 -0.31 10.16 2.29
C ASP A 77 -1.17 9.58 3.43
N CYS A 78 -1.48 8.27 3.39
CA CYS A 78 -2.18 7.58 4.47
C CYS A 78 -1.30 6.48 5.11
N PRO A 79 -0.99 6.55 6.42
CA PRO A 79 -0.17 5.55 7.11
C PRO A 79 -0.71 4.12 7.00
N HIS A 80 -2.04 3.94 7.11
CA HIS A 80 -2.67 2.62 6.98
C HIS A 80 -2.52 2.05 5.57
N SER A 81 -2.69 2.89 4.53
CA SER A 81 -2.48 2.49 3.14
C SER A 81 -1.03 2.12 2.87
N GLN A 82 -0.07 2.92 3.35
CA GLN A 82 1.36 2.63 3.18
C GLN A 82 1.77 1.32 3.87
N ALA A 83 1.27 1.08 5.08
CA ALA A 83 1.58 -0.13 5.83
C ALA A 83 1.05 -1.39 5.14
N LEU A 84 -0.21 -1.37 4.69
CA LEU A 84 -0.80 -2.50 3.97
C LEU A 84 -0.11 -2.73 2.62
N LYS A 85 0.17 -1.65 1.88
CA LYS A 85 0.88 -1.71 0.60
C LYS A 85 2.23 -2.40 0.71
N LYS A 86 3.00 -2.07 1.75
CA LYS A 86 4.31 -2.69 1.99
C LYS A 86 4.20 -4.20 2.14
N VAL A 87 3.34 -4.67 3.04
CA VAL A 87 3.20 -6.13 3.27
C VAL A 87 2.57 -6.84 2.07
N PHE A 88 1.68 -6.17 1.33
CA PHE A 88 1.12 -6.72 0.10
C PHE A 88 2.17 -6.94 -0.98
N ALA A 89 3.08 -5.98 -1.17
CA ALA A 89 4.17 -6.05 -2.14
C ALA A 89 5.22 -7.11 -1.76
N GLU A 90 5.49 -7.29 -0.47
CA GLU A 90 6.48 -8.26 0.03
C GLU A 90 5.93 -9.71 0.09
N HIS A 91 4.61 -9.90 0.13
CA HIS A 91 3.98 -11.21 0.29
C HIS A 91 3.90 -12.00 -1.03
N LYS A 92 4.86 -12.91 -1.23
CA LYS A 92 5.03 -13.71 -2.46
C LYS A 92 3.76 -14.42 -2.95
N ASP A 93 3.01 -15.07 -2.05
CA ASP A 93 1.81 -15.80 -2.46
C ASP A 93 0.68 -14.88 -2.92
N ILE A 94 0.55 -13.68 -2.32
CA ILE A 94 -0.41 -12.67 -2.74
C ILE A 94 -0.01 -12.10 -4.10
N GLN A 95 1.26 -11.78 -4.32
CA GLN A 95 1.75 -11.32 -5.62
C GLN A 95 1.45 -12.37 -6.71
N LYS A 96 1.77 -13.65 -6.45
CA LYS A 96 1.45 -14.76 -7.37
C LYS A 96 -0.05 -14.93 -7.59
N LEU A 97 -0.86 -14.75 -6.55
CA LEU A 97 -2.30 -14.87 -6.65
C LEU A 97 -2.91 -13.69 -7.42
N ALA A 98 -2.35 -12.49 -7.28
CA ALA A 98 -2.77 -11.26 -7.94
C ALA A 98 -2.65 -11.35 -9.47
N GLU A 99 -1.71 -12.14 -10.01
CA GLU A 99 -1.60 -12.42 -11.46
C GLU A 99 -2.87 -13.07 -12.06
N LYS A 100 -3.71 -13.69 -11.22
CA LYS A 100 -4.98 -14.30 -11.64
C LYS A 100 -6.14 -13.30 -11.70
N PHE A 101 -5.92 -12.06 -11.30
CA PHE A 101 -6.93 -10.99 -11.28
C PHE A 101 -6.67 -9.97 -12.38
N ILE A 102 -7.72 -9.23 -12.74
CA ILE A 102 -7.53 -7.89 -13.27
C ILE A 102 -7.28 -6.97 -12.08
N LEU A 103 -6.22 -6.16 -12.14
CA LEU A 103 -5.79 -5.34 -11.01
C LEU A 103 -6.01 -3.86 -11.29
N LEU A 104 -6.62 -3.17 -10.34
CA LEU A 104 -6.82 -1.73 -10.37
C LEU A 104 -6.51 -1.15 -8.99
N ASN A 105 -5.76 -0.06 -8.94
CA ASN A 105 -5.65 0.75 -7.72
C ASN A 105 -5.99 2.21 -8.03
N LEU A 106 -6.76 2.81 -7.12
CA LEU A 106 -7.32 4.14 -7.26
C LEU A 106 -6.93 4.99 -6.04
N VAL A 107 -6.57 6.24 -6.31
CA VAL A 107 -6.30 7.27 -5.29
C VAL A 107 -7.44 8.29 -5.17
N TYR A 108 -8.51 8.06 -5.91
CA TYR A 108 -9.74 8.84 -5.93
C TYR A 108 -10.94 7.88 -5.97
N GLU A 109 -12.10 8.37 -5.56
CA GLU A 109 -13.32 7.59 -5.56
C GLU A 109 -13.95 7.55 -6.97
N THR A 110 -14.64 6.46 -7.28
CA THR A 110 -15.38 6.33 -8.54
C THR A 110 -16.80 6.88 -8.41
N THR A 111 -17.51 6.98 -9.54
CA THR A 111 -18.94 7.32 -9.55
C THR A 111 -19.83 6.15 -9.13
N ASP A 112 -19.30 4.92 -9.09
CA ASP A 112 -20.03 3.71 -8.73
C ASP A 112 -20.13 3.56 -7.21
N LYS A 113 -21.33 3.80 -6.68
CA LYS A 113 -21.63 3.70 -5.25
C LYS A 113 -21.47 2.29 -4.69
N ASN A 114 -21.49 1.25 -5.55
CA ASN A 114 -21.28 -0.13 -5.11
C ASN A 114 -19.84 -0.39 -4.66
N LEU A 115 -18.89 0.51 -4.96
CA LEU A 115 -17.50 0.43 -4.49
C LEU A 115 -17.28 1.09 -3.12
N ALA A 116 -18.31 1.65 -2.50
CA ALA A 116 -18.25 2.25 -1.17
C ALA A 116 -19.54 2.00 -0.35
N PRO A 117 -20.03 0.74 -0.24
CA PRO A 117 -21.32 0.45 0.37
C PRO A 117 -21.36 0.71 1.89
N ASP A 118 -20.20 0.75 2.56
CA ASP A 118 -20.03 1.04 3.98
C ASP A 118 -19.15 2.30 4.23
N GLY A 119 -18.95 3.12 3.21
CA GLY A 119 -18.22 4.40 3.29
C GLY A 119 -16.93 4.46 2.48
N GLN A 120 -16.34 5.67 2.44
CA GLN A 120 -15.18 6.02 1.60
C GLN A 120 -13.87 6.06 2.42
N TYR A 121 -13.62 5.07 3.28
CA TYR A 121 -12.37 4.96 4.02
C TYR A 121 -11.27 4.29 3.18
N VAL A 122 -10.01 4.50 3.56
CA VAL A 122 -8.83 3.86 2.95
C VAL A 122 -7.91 3.23 4.00
N PRO A 123 -7.18 2.14 3.68
CA PRO A 123 -7.27 1.36 2.45
C PRO A 123 -8.55 0.51 2.41
N ARG A 124 -9.07 0.28 1.21
CA ARG A 124 -10.28 -0.50 0.96
C ARG A 124 -10.08 -1.42 -0.25
N ILE A 125 -10.29 -2.72 -0.06
CA ILE A 125 -10.09 -3.73 -1.11
C ILE A 125 -11.42 -4.43 -1.40
N LEU A 126 -11.85 -4.33 -2.66
CA LEU A 126 -13.07 -4.96 -3.16
C LEU A 126 -12.74 -5.95 -4.27
N PHE A 127 -13.61 -6.95 -4.42
CA PHE A 127 -13.55 -7.92 -5.51
C PHE A 127 -14.81 -7.82 -6.35
N ILE A 128 -14.66 -7.88 -7.66
CA ILE A 128 -15.76 -7.90 -8.62
C ILE A 128 -15.66 -9.17 -9.44
N ASP A 129 -16.76 -9.90 -9.50
CA ASP A 129 -16.90 -11.11 -10.31
C ASP A 129 -17.00 -10.75 -11.82
N PRO A 130 -16.57 -11.60 -12.76
CA PRO A 130 -16.72 -11.36 -14.21
C PRO A 130 -18.17 -11.08 -14.67
N SER A 131 -19.18 -11.46 -13.88
CA SER A 131 -20.58 -11.03 -14.05
C SER A 131 -20.84 -9.54 -13.80
N LEU A 132 -19.80 -8.77 -13.45
CA LEU A 132 -19.82 -7.37 -13.04
C LEU A 132 -20.51 -7.14 -11.68
N THR A 133 -20.60 -8.18 -10.86
CA THR A 133 -21.18 -8.11 -9.52
C THR A 133 -20.10 -7.89 -8.47
N VAL A 134 -20.27 -6.88 -7.62
CA VAL A 134 -19.41 -6.68 -6.44
C VAL A 134 -19.62 -7.83 -5.45
N ARG A 135 -18.53 -8.49 -5.05
CA ARG A 135 -18.52 -9.61 -4.10
C ARG A 135 -18.65 -9.13 -2.65
N ALA A 136 -19.83 -8.61 -2.30
CA ALA A 136 -20.13 -8.11 -0.97
C ALA A 136 -20.04 -9.18 0.14
N ASP A 137 -20.05 -10.47 -0.23
CA ASP A 137 -19.84 -11.61 0.67
C ASP A 137 -18.38 -11.81 1.10
N ILE A 138 -17.44 -11.06 0.53
CA ILE A 138 -16.00 -11.13 0.84
C ILE A 138 -15.62 -9.90 1.65
N THR A 139 -15.59 -10.07 2.97
CA THR A 139 -15.29 -9.00 3.93
C THR A 139 -14.01 -9.31 4.72
N GLY A 140 -13.35 -8.25 5.19
CA GLY A 140 -12.32 -8.28 6.21
C GLY A 140 -12.88 -8.52 7.61
N ARG A 141 -12.09 -8.18 8.63
CA ARG A 141 -12.38 -8.49 10.04
C ARG A 141 -13.28 -7.46 10.72
N TYR A 142 -13.29 -6.21 10.26
CA TYR A 142 -13.87 -5.09 10.99
C TYR A 142 -15.34 -4.87 10.60
N SER A 143 -16.26 -5.01 11.53
CA SER A 143 -17.71 -4.87 11.27
C SER A 143 -18.13 -3.46 10.86
N ASN A 144 -17.38 -2.44 11.27
CA ASN A 144 -17.60 -1.04 10.91
C ASN A 144 -16.87 -0.61 9.63
N ARG A 145 -16.00 -1.47 9.09
CA ARG A 145 -15.18 -1.24 7.88
C ARG A 145 -14.95 -2.58 7.18
N LEU A 146 -15.98 -3.09 6.53
CA LEU A 146 -16.06 -4.45 6.00
C LEU A 146 -14.99 -4.78 4.97
N TYR A 147 -14.41 -3.79 4.30
CA TYR A 147 -13.42 -3.98 3.23
C TYR A 147 -12.04 -3.41 3.60
N ALA A 148 -11.84 -3.03 4.87
CA ALA A 148 -10.54 -2.65 5.40
C ALA A 148 -9.72 -3.88 5.77
N TYR A 149 -8.40 -3.77 5.57
CA TYR A 149 -7.41 -4.75 5.97
C TYR A 149 -6.24 -4.01 6.62
N GLU A 150 -5.78 -4.51 7.77
CA GLU A 150 -4.53 -4.07 8.36
C GLU A 150 -3.38 -4.98 7.92
N PRO A 151 -2.11 -4.58 8.13
CA PRO A 151 -0.97 -5.44 7.78
C PRO A 151 -1.01 -6.82 8.44
N SER A 152 -1.58 -6.91 9.65
CA SER A 152 -1.80 -8.17 10.39
C SER A 152 -2.87 -9.07 9.75
N ASP A 153 -3.74 -8.53 8.91
CA ASP A 153 -4.81 -9.26 8.22
C ASP A 153 -4.37 -9.80 6.85
N ILE A 154 -3.08 -9.74 6.51
CA ILE A 154 -2.59 -10.12 5.18
C ILE A 154 -2.92 -11.57 4.81
N SER A 155 -2.90 -12.48 5.79
CA SER A 155 -3.32 -13.87 5.59
C SER A 155 -4.83 -13.99 5.32
N LEU A 156 -5.66 -13.17 5.96
CA LEU A 156 -7.09 -13.09 5.68
C LEU A 156 -7.33 -12.55 4.27
N LEU A 157 -6.61 -11.51 3.86
CA LEU A 157 -6.68 -10.98 2.50
C LEU A 157 -6.33 -12.07 1.47
N HIS A 158 -5.26 -12.84 1.72
CA HIS A 158 -4.90 -13.98 0.86
C HIS A 158 -6.04 -15.02 0.75
N SER A 159 -6.67 -15.40 1.87
CA SER A 159 -7.83 -16.31 1.86
C SER A 159 -9.05 -15.70 1.12
N ASN A 160 -9.27 -14.40 1.26
CA ASN A 160 -10.34 -13.69 0.56
C ASN A 160 -10.09 -13.61 -0.95
N MET A 161 -8.85 -13.41 -1.38
CA MET A 161 -8.46 -13.53 -2.79
C MET A 161 -8.73 -14.95 -3.31
N GLN A 162 -8.38 -16.00 -2.55
CA GLN A 162 -8.69 -17.38 -2.94
C GLN A 162 -10.21 -17.62 -3.06
N LYS A 163 -11.02 -17.01 -2.18
CA LYS A 163 -12.48 -17.06 -2.26
C LYS A 163 -13.00 -16.30 -3.48
N ALA A 164 -12.42 -15.16 -3.84
CA ALA A 164 -12.81 -14.36 -5.00
C ALA A 164 -12.53 -15.06 -6.35
N LEU A 165 -11.53 -15.95 -6.40
CA LEU A 165 -11.28 -16.79 -7.58
C LEU A 165 -12.36 -17.85 -7.82
N LYS A 166 -13.18 -18.16 -6.80
CA LYS A 166 -14.37 -19.00 -6.98
C LYS A 166 -15.48 -18.10 -7.51
N LEU A 167 -15.63 -18.11 -8.84
CA LEU A 167 -16.62 -17.30 -9.55
C LEU A 167 -18.04 -17.64 -9.10
N LEU A 168 -18.92 -16.65 -9.18
CA LEU A 168 -20.34 -16.86 -8.92
C LEU A 168 -20.89 -17.84 -9.97
N LYS A 169 -21.75 -18.76 -9.51
CA LYS A 169 -22.47 -19.63 -10.43
C LYS A 169 -23.48 -18.77 -11.18
N THR A 170 -23.46 -18.82 -12.50
CA THR A 170 -24.61 -18.42 -13.30
C THR A 170 -25.72 -19.42 -13.00
N GLU A 171 -26.78 -18.98 -12.32
CA GLU A 171 -28.04 -19.71 -12.31
C GLU A 171 -28.48 -19.79 -13.79
N LEU A 172 -28.47 -21.00 -14.34
CA LEU A 172 -28.96 -21.34 -15.68
C LEU A 172 -30.37 -21.89 -15.57
#